data_AF-A0A7C9QUW3-F1
#
_entry.id   AF-A0A7C9QUW3-F1
#
_cell.length_a   1.000
_cell.length_b   1.000
_cell.length_c   1.000
_cell.angle_alpha   90.00
_cell.angle_beta   90.00
_cell.angle_gamma   90.00
#
_symmetry.space_group_name_H-M   'P 1'
#
loop_
_entity.id
_entity.type
_entity.pdbx_description
1 polymer ?
#
loop_
_entity_poly.entity_id
_entity_poly.type
_entity_poly.pdbx_seq_one_letter_code
_entity_poly.pdbx_strand_id
1 'polypeptide(L)'
;MWNISLADYVWGSKKDSQSGFYGEATNSAYSLPTDSSGKTRLPTQADLTAATKPEDKLTLLRQMADVVNVQADAALATGRADSLSGMTQSAKDVLNQLSGVVDGLRDSDGKVAESYQSGIANALGSLRQVMDSIGTLSSRASSDVAAQVTSDLTAMDDQASDLAKSAGGTWRRTGSTFRADPTKLVDILV
;
A
#
# COMPACT_ATOMS: atom_id res chain seq x y z
N MET A 1 1.44 39.71 14.25
CA MET A 1 1.28 38.49 15.06
C MET A 1 0.89 37.37 14.11
N TRP A 2 1.81 36.47 13.81
CA TRP A 2 1.56 35.33 12.91
C TRP A 2 1.13 34.15 13.77
N ASN A 3 -0.13 33.74 13.64
CA ASN A 3 -0.67 32.57 14.32
C ASN A 3 -0.43 31.36 13.41
N ILE A 4 0.74 30.74 13.53
CA ILE A 4 1.02 29.47 12.87
C ILE A 4 0.27 28.41 13.69
N SER A 5 -0.76 27.81 13.09
CA SER A 5 -1.49 26.69 13.68
C SER A 5 -0.55 25.51 13.86
N LEU A 6 -0.61 24.83 15.00
CA LEU A 6 0.13 23.57 15.24
C LEU A 6 -0.18 22.51 14.16
N ALA A 7 -1.30 22.63 13.45
CA ALA A 7 -1.64 21.78 12.32
C ALA A 7 -0.67 21.94 11.14
N ASP A 8 -0.16 23.15 10.89
CA ASP A 8 0.76 23.43 9.77
C ASP A 8 2.19 22.92 10.04
N TYR A 9 2.57 22.75 11.32
CA TYR A 9 3.88 22.23 11.72
C TYR A 9 3.93 20.70 11.81
N VAL A 10 2.77 20.06 12.00
CA VAL A 10 2.67 18.60 12.17
C VAL A 10 2.20 17.89 10.88
N TRP A 11 1.45 18.56 9.99
CA TRP A 11 0.77 17.92 8.86
C TRP A 11 1.05 18.54 7.48
N GLY A 12 2.29 18.98 7.26
CA GLY A 12 2.89 19.09 5.92
C GLY A 12 1.98 19.60 4.81
N SER A 13 1.66 20.90 4.83
CA SER A 13 1.13 21.61 3.67
C SER A 13 2.21 21.75 2.60
N LYS A 14 2.29 20.83 1.63
CA LYS A 14 2.87 21.11 0.30
C LYS A 14 2.09 20.44 -0.82
N LYS A 15 1.47 21.28 -1.64
CA LYS A 15 1.05 20.98 -3.00
C LYS A 15 2.31 20.85 -3.86
N ASP A 16 2.81 19.63 -4.03
CA ASP A 16 3.77 19.36 -5.10
C ASP A 16 2.98 18.73 -6.25
N SER A 17 2.83 19.53 -7.29
CA SER A 17 2.30 19.13 -8.58
C SER A 17 3.36 18.29 -9.28
N GLN A 18 2.96 17.21 -9.95
CA GLN A 18 3.77 16.48 -10.95
C GLN A 18 5.07 15.80 -10.45
N SER A 19 4.97 14.79 -9.60
CA SER A 19 5.95 13.70 -9.64
C SER A 19 5.30 12.49 -10.31
N GLY A 20 5.78 12.09 -11.49
CA GLY A 20 5.27 10.95 -12.28
C GLY A 20 5.52 9.58 -11.62
N PHE A 21 5.63 9.55 -10.30
CA PHE A 21 5.86 8.39 -9.46
C PHE A 21 4.64 8.17 -8.59
N TYR A 22 4.04 6.99 -8.66
CA TYR A 22 3.06 6.60 -7.67
C TYR A 22 3.78 6.33 -6.35
N GLY A 23 3.56 7.17 -5.34
CA GLY A 23 4.16 6.98 -4.00
C GLY A 23 4.67 8.22 -3.27
N GLU A 24 4.45 9.45 -3.74
CA GLU A 24 4.65 10.62 -2.86
C GLU A 24 3.47 10.72 -1.88
N ALA A 25 3.71 10.24 -0.67
CA ALA A 25 2.74 10.25 0.42
C ALA A 25 2.44 11.71 0.83
N THR A 26 1.31 12.25 0.38
CA THR A 26 0.61 13.25 1.19
C THR A 26 -0.03 12.47 2.33
N ASN A 27 0.29 12.85 3.56
CA ASN A 27 -0.18 12.24 4.81
C ASN A 27 -1.71 12.43 4.91
N SER A 28 -2.46 11.62 4.18
CA SER A 28 -3.92 11.70 4.08
C SER A 28 -4.50 10.82 5.16
N ALA A 29 -5.32 11.41 6.04
CA ALA A 29 -6.12 10.67 7.01
C ALA A 29 -6.81 9.47 6.33
N TYR A 30 -6.75 8.30 6.98
CA TYR A 30 -7.41 7.08 6.55
C TYR A 30 -8.86 7.37 6.14
N SER A 31 -9.23 7.02 4.91
CA SER A 31 -10.60 7.24 4.43
C SER A 31 -11.35 5.92 4.49
N LEU A 32 -12.19 5.74 5.51
CA LEU A 32 -13.01 4.55 5.66
C LEU A 32 -14.48 4.86 5.37
N PRO A 33 -15.25 3.94 4.76
CA PRO A 33 -16.65 4.16 4.47
C PRO A 33 -17.46 4.29 5.77
N THR A 34 -18.56 5.03 5.71
CA THR A 34 -19.53 5.13 6.81
C THR A 34 -20.80 4.34 6.49
N ASP A 35 -21.44 3.79 7.53
CA ASP A 35 -22.77 3.19 7.41
C ASP A 35 -23.87 4.25 7.36
N SER A 36 -25.12 3.82 7.22
CA SER A 36 -26.31 4.69 7.23
C SER A 36 -26.51 5.46 8.54
N SER A 37 -25.78 5.11 9.60
CA SER A 37 -25.77 5.78 10.90
C SER A 37 -24.55 6.70 11.09
N GLY A 38 -23.74 6.89 10.04
CA GLY A 38 -22.54 7.74 10.07
C GLY A 38 -21.36 7.10 10.81
N LYS A 39 -21.42 5.81 11.15
CA LYS A 39 -20.32 5.10 11.83
C LYS A 39 -19.36 4.55 10.79
N THR A 40 -18.07 4.67 11.07
CA THR A 40 -17.02 4.04 10.27
C THR A 40 -17.22 2.52 10.22
N ARG A 41 -17.23 1.96 9.01
CA ARG A 41 -17.30 0.52 8.76
C ARG A 41 -16.05 0.07 8.00
N LEU A 42 -15.66 -1.18 8.20
CA LEU A 42 -14.55 -1.77 7.43
C LEU A 42 -15.08 -2.19 6.05
N PRO A 43 -14.40 -1.81 4.95
CA PRO A 43 -14.73 -2.34 3.63
C PRO A 43 -14.50 -3.85 3.61
N THR A 44 -15.40 -4.58 2.96
CA THR A 44 -15.35 -6.04 2.88
C THR A 44 -15.24 -6.55 1.45
N GLN A 45 -14.84 -7.81 1.29
CA GLN A 45 -14.87 -8.48 -0.02
C GLN A 45 -16.28 -8.54 -0.62
N ALA A 46 -17.33 -8.58 0.24
CA ALA A 46 -18.71 -8.53 -0.21
C ALA A 46 -19.05 -7.16 -0.82
N ASP A 47 -18.59 -6.05 -0.21
CA ASP A 47 -18.73 -4.71 -0.80
C ASP A 47 -18.03 -4.62 -2.17
N LEU A 48 -16.82 -5.19 -2.28
CA LEU A 48 -16.07 -5.21 -3.53
C LEU A 48 -16.78 -6.03 -4.63
N THR A 49 -17.39 -7.15 -4.25
CA THR A 49 -18.14 -8.01 -5.17
C THR A 49 -19.46 -7.37 -5.60
N ALA A 50 -20.12 -6.64 -4.69
CA ALA A 50 -21.37 -5.95 -4.95
C ALA A 50 -21.17 -4.68 -5.81
N ALA A 51 -20.00 -4.05 -5.75
CA ALA A 51 -19.67 -2.90 -6.58
C ALA A 51 -19.66 -3.30 -8.07
N THR A 52 -20.47 -2.62 -8.87
CA THR A 52 -20.57 -2.87 -10.31
C THR A 52 -19.67 -1.95 -11.12
N LYS A 53 -19.41 -0.74 -10.60
CA LYS A 53 -18.58 0.27 -11.26
C LYS A 53 -17.10 0.11 -10.91
N PRO A 54 -16.19 0.22 -11.89
CA PRO A 54 -14.76 0.13 -11.61
C PRO A 54 -14.25 1.21 -10.66
N GLU A 55 -14.79 2.43 -10.71
CA GLU A 55 -14.40 3.53 -9.81
C GLU A 55 -14.70 3.21 -8.34
N ASP A 56 -15.85 2.59 -8.08
CA ASP A 56 -16.26 2.16 -6.75
C ASP A 56 -15.36 1.01 -6.26
N LYS A 57 -15.00 0.06 -7.14
CA LYS A 57 -14.05 -1.01 -6.82
C LYS A 57 -12.66 -0.48 -6.48
N LEU A 58 -12.13 0.45 -7.27
CA LEU A 58 -10.83 1.09 -7.01
C LEU A 58 -10.84 1.85 -5.69
N THR A 59 -11.94 2.52 -5.38
CA THR A 59 -12.15 3.20 -4.09
C THR A 59 -12.14 2.19 -2.95
N LEU A 60 -12.95 1.13 -3.03
CA LEU A 60 -13.00 0.07 -2.00
C LEU A 60 -11.64 -0.60 -1.79
N LEU A 61 -10.89 -0.87 -2.86
CA LEU A 61 -9.56 -1.46 -2.77
C LEU A 61 -8.55 -0.55 -2.06
N ARG A 62 -8.59 0.75 -2.35
CA ARG A 62 -7.83 1.74 -1.58
C ARG A 62 -8.21 1.68 -0.09
N GLN A 63 -9.51 1.66 0.22
CA GLN A 63 -9.98 1.61 1.61
C GLN A 63 -9.56 0.30 2.31
N MET A 64 -9.55 -0.83 1.60
CA MET A 64 -9.05 -2.10 2.13
C MET A 64 -7.54 -2.03 2.40
N ALA A 65 -6.75 -1.41 1.51
CA ALA A 65 -5.33 -1.14 1.76
C ALA A 65 -5.14 -0.22 2.99
N ASP A 66 -5.98 0.81 3.15
CA ASP A 66 -5.97 1.71 4.30
C ASP A 66 -6.23 0.94 5.61
N VAL A 67 -7.12 -0.07 5.62
CA VAL A 67 -7.32 -0.95 6.80
C VAL A 67 -6.06 -1.73 7.13
N VAL A 68 -5.38 -2.30 6.13
CA VAL A 68 -4.11 -3.02 6.37
C VAL A 68 -3.06 -2.05 6.88
N ASN A 69 -3.06 -0.80 6.42
CA ASN A 69 -2.12 0.22 6.87
C ASN A 69 -2.36 0.61 8.33
N VAL A 70 -3.62 0.75 8.77
CA VAL A 70 -3.96 0.91 10.20
C VAL A 70 -3.45 -0.25 11.04
N GLN A 71 -3.58 -1.49 10.55
CA GLN A 71 -3.05 -2.67 11.24
C GLN A 71 -1.51 -2.64 11.32
N ALA A 72 -0.85 -2.20 10.25
CA ALA A 72 0.60 -2.10 10.18
C ALA A 72 1.13 -1.01 11.12
N ASP A 73 0.48 0.16 11.18
CA ASP A 73 0.80 1.23 12.13
C ASP A 73 0.63 0.77 13.58
N ALA A 74 -0.46 0.06 13.89
CA ALA A 74 -0.68 -0.50 15.21
C ALA A 74 0.39 -1.54 15.58
N ALA A 75 0.80 -2.38 14.62
CA ALA A 75 1.87 -3.37 14.81
C ALA A 75 3.24 -2.68 14.99
N LEU A 76 3.53 -1.62 14.26
CA LEU A 76 4.74 -0.80 14.40
C LEU A 76 4.82 -0.14 15.77
N ALA A 77 3.71 0.46 16.23
CA ALA A 77 3.62 1.11 17.53
C ALA A 77 3.76 0.12 18.70
N THR A 78 3.21 -1.08 18.55
CA THR A 78 3.25 -2.11 19.61
C THR A 78 4.46 -3.05 19.52
N GLY A 79 5.21 -2.99 18.42
CA GLY A 79 6.34 -3.89 18.15
C GLY A 79 5.95 -5.35 17.89
N ARG A 80 4.67 -5.64 17.61
CA ARG A 80 4.17 -7.01 17.44
C ARG A 80 4.29 -7.45 15.98
N ALA A 81 5.37 -8.18 15.69
CA ALA A 81 5.59 -8.79 14.37
C ALA A 81 4.74 -10.06 14.13
N ASP A 82 4.03 -10.57 15.14
CA ASP A 82 3.19 -11.78 15.04
C ASP A 82 2.14 -11.70 13.92
N SER A 83 1.70 -10.48 13.60
CA SER A 83 0.67 -10.21 12.59
C SER A 83 1.23 -10.07 11.16
N LEU A 84 2.56 -10.15 10.98
CA LEU A 84 3.23 -9.79 9.73
C LEU A 84 2.78 -10.64 8.55
N SER A 85 2.68 -11.96 8.71
CA SER A 85 2.21 -12.86 7.65
C SER A 85 0.76 -12.57 7.25
N GLY A 86 -0.10 -12.25 8.22
CA GLY A 86 -1.50 -11.90 7.97
C GLY A 86 -1.66 -10.56 7.23
N MET A 87 -0.88 -9.55 7.60
CA MET A 87 -0.86 -8.26 6.90
C MET A 87 -0.29 -8.40 5.48
N THR A 88 0.77 -9.20 5.32
CA THR A 88 1.37 -9.49 4.01
C THR A 88 0.36 -10.19 3.11
N GLN A 89 -0.33 -11.22 3.61
CA GLN A 89 -1.37 -11.89 2.84
C GLN A 89 -2.53 -10.94 2.49
N SER A 90 -2.98 -10.10 3.44
CA SER A 90 -4.05 -9.13 3.18
C SER A 90 -3.64 -8.11 2.12
N ALA A 91 -2.39 -7.62 2.15
CA ALA A 91 -1.87 -6.71 1.15
C ALA A 91 -1.78 -7.39 -0.24
N LYS A 92 -1.35 -8.65 -0.30
CA LYS A 92 -1.34 -9.46 -1.52
C LYS A 92 -2.75 -9.63 -2.08
N ASP A 93 -3.73 -9.92 -1.23
CA ASP A 93 -5.11 -10.10 -1.65
C ASP A 93 -5.66 -8.80 -2.26
N VAL A 94 -5.43 -7.65 -1.62
CA VAL A 94 -5.83 -6.35 -2.18
C VAL A 94 -5.14 -6.06 -3.51
N LEU A 95 -3.84 -6.34 -3.63
CA LEU A 95 -3.10 -6.16 -4.89
C LEU A 95 -3.61 -7.09 -6.01
N ASN A 96 -3.95 -8.33 -5.69
CA ASN A 96 -4.52 -9.29 -6.64
C ASN A 96 -5.90 -8.85 -7.13
N GLN A 97 -6.76 -8.37 -6.22
CA GLN A 97 -8.06 -7.82 -6.59
C GLN A 97 -7.91 -6.56 -7.44
N LEU A 98 -6.95 -5.68 -7.11
CA LEU A 98 -6.62 -4.51 -7.92
C LEU A 98 -6.16 -4.91 -9.33
N SER A 99 -5.31 -5.93 -9.44
CA SER A 99 -4.90 -6.47 -10.74
C SER A 99 -6.10 -6.93 -11.56
N GLY A 100 -7.02 -7.71 -10.97
CA GLY A 100 -8.22 -8.17 -11.67
C GLY A 100 -9.13 -7.02 -12.14
N VAL A 101 -9.24 -5.95 -11.36
CA VAL A 101 -9.97 -4.73 -11.78
C VAL A 101 -9.25 -4.04 -12.93
N VAL A 102 -7.94 -3.85 -12.83
CA VAL A 102 -7.12 -3.19 -13.85
C VAL A 102 -7.11 -3.99 -15.16
N ASP A 103 -7.02 -5.31 -15.09
CA ASP A 103 -7.07 -6.19 -16.26
C ASP A 103 -8.40 -6.06 -17.02
N GLY A 104 -9.52 -5.89 -16.30
CA GLY A 104 -10.81 -5.59 -16.90
C GLY A 104 -10.94 -4.17 -17.49
N LEU A 105 -10.01 -3.27 -17.17
CA LEU A 105 -9.98 -1.88 -17.64
C LEU A 105 -8.96 -1.63 -18.76
N ARG A 106 -8.10 -2.62 -19.05
CA ARG A 106 -7.08 -2.49 -20.11
C ARG A 106 -7.72 -2.52 -21.48
N ASP A 107 -7.26 -1.63 -22.35
CA ASP A 107 -7.53 -1.67 -23.78
C ASP A 107 -6.64 -2.69 -24.50
N SER A 108 -6.76 -2.75 -25.83
CA SER A 108 -5.95 -3.62 -26.69
C SER A 108 -4.45 -3.32 -26.64
N ASP A 109 -4.07 -2.12 -26.23
CA ASP A 109 -2.67 -1.68 -26.10
C ASP A 109 -2.13 -1.93 -24.67
N GLY A 110 -2.92 -2.57 -23.80
CA GLY A 110 -2.58 -2.86 -22.42
C GLY A 110 -2.57 -1.62 -21.52
N LYS A 111 -3.23 -0.53 -21.95
CA LYS A 111 -3.33 0.73 -21.21
C LYS A 111 -4.71 0.90 -20.60
N VAL A 112 -4.75 1.61 -19.50
CA VAL A 112 -5.99 1.98 -18.83
C VAL A 112 -6.35 3.43 -19.20
N ALA A 113 -7.64 3.66 -19.48
CA ALA A 113 -8.15 5.00 -19.75
C ALA A 113 -7.83 5.99 -18.61
N GLU A 114 -7.55 7.24 -18.98
CA GLU A 114 -7.11 8.30 -18.07
C GLU A 114 -8.04 8.49 -16.87
N SER A 115 -9.35 8.32 -17.06
CA SER A 115 -10.38 8.44 -16.03
C SER A 115 -10.17 7.50 -14.83
N TYR A 116 -9.49 6.36 -15.01
CA TYR A 116 -9.24 5.38 -13.95
C TYR A 116 -7.83 5.47 -13.35
N GLN A 117 -6.90 6.17 -14.01
CA GLN A 117 -5.50 6.20 -13.63
C GLN A 117 -5.31 6.75 -12.21
N SER A 118 -6.06 7.80 -11.84
CA SER A 118 -6.02 8.36 -10.48
C SER A 118 -6.52 7.39 -9.41
N GLY A 119 -7.56 6.59 -9.71
CA GLY A 119 -8.06 5.56 -8.79
C GLY A 119 -7.02 4.47 -8.54
N ILE A 120 -6.37 4.00 -9.61
CA ILE A 120 -5.29 3.00 -9.54
C ILE A 120 -4.09 3.57 -8.77
N ALA A 121 -3.68 4.80 -9.09
CA ALA A 121 -2.60 5.52 -8.42
C ALA A 121 -2.79 5.56 -6.90
N ASN A 122 -4.02 5.91 -6.46
CA ASN A 122 -4.35 6.02 -5.05
C ASN A 122 -4.31 4.66 -4.35
N ALA A 123 -4.85 3.60 -4.97
CA ALA A 123 -4.82 2.25 -4.41
C ALA A 123 -3.39 1.72 -4.30
N LEU A 124 -2.57 1.91 -5.34
CA LEU A 124 -1.14 1.56 -5.31
C LEU A 124 -0.37 2.38 -4.27
N GLY A 125 -0.70 3.65 -4.09
CA GLY A 125 -0.14 4.52 -3.06
C GLY A 125 -0.39 3.99 -1.64
N SER A 126 -1.63 3.61 -1.32
CA SER A 126 -1.96 2.98 -0.03
C SER A 126 -1.25 1.63 0.15
N LEU A 127 -1.22 0.79 -0.89
CA LEU A 127 -0.49 -0.50 -0.86
C LEU A 127 1.02 -0.30 -0.63
N ARG A 128 1.61 0.75 -1.20
CA ARG A 128 3.02 1.09 -0.96
C ARG A 128 3.30 1.31 0.52
N GLN A 129 2.47 2.12 1.17
CA GLN A 129 2.64 2.42 2.60
C GLN A 129 2.57 1.15 3.44
N VAL A 130 1.63 0.27 3.14
CA VAL A 130 1.52 -1.04 3.76
C VAL A 130 2.79 -1.85 3.57
N MET A 131 3.29 -1.94 2.34
CA MET A 131 4.50 -2.71 2.01
C MET A 131 5.75 -2.14 2.70
N ASP A 132 5.90 -0.81 2.78
CA ASP A 132 7.01 -0.15 3.49
C ASP A 132 6.94 -0.43 5.02
N SER A 133 5.74 -0.42 5.61
CA SER A 133 5.52 -0.78 7.02
C SER A 133 5.80 -2.26 7.30
N ILE A 134 5.36 -3.16 6.42
CA ILE A 134 5.67 -4.61 6.46
C ILE A 134 7.19 -4.82 6.35
N GLY A 135 7.86 -4.15 5.41
CA GLY A 135 9.31 -4.21 5.25
C GLY A 135 10.03 -3.79 6.55
N THR A 136 9.58 -2.72 7.17
CA THR A 136 10.12 -2.26 8.47
C THR A 136 9.91 -3.29 9.58
N LEU A 137 8.71 -3.87 9.69
CA LEU A 137 8.38 -4.89 10.70
C LEU A 137 9.11 -6.21 10.48
N SER A 138 9.42 -6.57 9.23
CA SER A 138 10.11 -7.82 8.89
C SER A 138 11.47 -7.94 9.59
N SER A 139 12.15 -6.81 9.83
CA SER A 139 13.42 -6.77 10.58
C SER A 139 13.31 -7.25 12.04
N ARG A 140 12.08 -7.34 12.58
CA ARG A 140 11.78 -7.77 13.95
C ARG A 140 11.19 -9.18 14.03
N ALA A 141 10.95 -9.82 12.89
CA ALA A 141 10.42 -11.18 12.81
C ALA A 141 11.54 -12.23 12.89
N SER A 142 11.19 -13.51 13.03
CA SER A 142 12.15 -14.60 12.85
C SER A 142 12.72 -14.61 11.42
N SER A 143 13.92 -15.16 11.23
CA SER A 143 14.60 -15.20 9.93
C SER A 143 13.74 -15.79 8.82
N ASP A 144 13.02 -16.87 9.12
CA ASP A 144 12.20 -17.58 8.14
C ASP A 144 10.98 -16.75 7.71
N VAL A 145 10.34 -16.09 8.67
CA VAL A 145 9.21 -15.18 8.39
C VAL A 145 9.69 -13.97 7.60
N ALA A 146 10.83 -13.38 7.98
CA ALA A 146 11.41 -12.23 7.29
C ALA A 146 11.80 -12.56 5.83
N ALA A 147 12.37 -13.74 5.59
CA ALA A 147 12.73 -14.21 4.25
C ALA A 147 11.49 -14.42 3.38
N GLN A 148 10.46 -15.07 3.91
CA GLN A 148 9.20 -15.27 3.21
C GLN A 148 8.53 -13.94 2.86
N VAL A 149 8.47 -13.01 3.82
CA VAL A 149 7.89 -11.67 3.63
C VAL A 149 8.66 -10.88 2.58
N THR A 150 9.99 -10.97 2.56
CA THR A 150 10.82 -10.29 1.55
C THR A 150 10.56 -10.85 0.14
N SER A 151 10.41 -12.16 0.02
CA SER A 151 10.02 -12.80 -1.25
C SER A 151 8.64 -12.32 -1.70
N ASP A 152 7.68 -12.25 -0.78
CA ASP A 152 6.33 -11.77 -1.05
C ASP A 152 6.31 -10.29 -1.46
N LEU A 153 7.04 -9.42 -0.75
CA LEU A 153 7.18 -8.01 -1.09
C LEU A 153 7.81 -7.81 -2.47
N THR A 154 8.79 -8.63 -2.84
CA THR A 154 9.41 -8.57 -4.18
C THR A 154 8.40 -8.90 -5.28
N ALA A 155 7.61 -9.97 -5.10
CA ALA A 155 6.58 -10.34 -6.06
C ALA A 155 5.48 -9.25 -6.15
N MET A 156 5.09 -8.67 -5.03
CA MET A 156 4.15 -7.55 -4.99
C MET A 156 4.70 -6.31 -5.70
N ASP A 157 5.99 -6.00 -5.53
CA ASP A 157 6.65 -4.88 -6.21
C ASP A 157 6.64 -5.04 -7.74
N ASP A 158 6.83 -6.26 -8.24
CA ASP A 158 6.77 -6.56 -9.67
C ASP A 158 5.36 -6.38 -10.22
N GLN A 159 4.36 -6.92 -9.53
CA GLN A 159 2.97 -6.78 -9.91
C GLN A 159 2.51 -5.30 -9.85
N ALA A 160 2.85 -4.58 -8.78
CA ALA A 160 2.56 -3.15 -8.66
C ALA A 160 3.24 -2.31 -9.76
N SER A 161 4.45 -2.70 -10.18
CA SER A 161 5.14 -2.08 -11.31
C SER A 161 4.38 -2.23 -12.62
N ASP A 162 3.86 -3.41 -12.90
CA ASP A 162 3.12 -3.64 -14.14
C ASP A 162 1.76 -2.94 -14.13
N LEU A 163 1.09 -2.88 -12.98
CA LEU A 163 -0.14 -2.10 -12.82
C LEU A 163 0.12 -0.60 -13.04
N ALA A 164 1.17 -0.05 -12.43
CA ALA A 164 1.58 1.33 -12.61
C ALA A 164 1.83 1.68 -14.09
N LYS A 165 2.56 0.82 -14.82
CA LYS A 165 2.83 1.01 -16.26
C LYS A 165 1.56 1.02 -17.10
N SER A 166 0.59 0.16 -16.77
CA SER A 166 -0.71 0.14 -17.46
C SER A 166 -1.55 1.38 -17.16
N ALA A 167 -1.40 1.96 -15.97
CA ALA A 167 -2.01 3.24 -15.60
C ALA A 167 -1.21 4.48 -16.08
N GLY A 168 -0.13 4.30 -16.85
CA GLY A 168 0.65 5.40 -17.40
C GLY A 168 1.66 6.05 -16.45
N GLY A 169 1.92 5.47 -15.28
CA GLY A 169 2.92 5.96 -14.34
C GLY A 169 4.01 4.93 -14.02
N THR A 170 4.75 5.21 -12.95
CA THR A 170 5.90 4.39 -12.54
C THR A 170 5.80 3.97 -11.07
N TRP A 171 6.24 2.76 -10.79
CA TRP A 171 6.34 2.21 -9.44
C TRP A 171 7.79 2.23 -8.98
N ARG A 172 8.02 2.71 -7.75
CA ARG A 172 9.30 2.59 -7.08
C ARG A 172 9.28 1.30 -6.28
N ARG A 173 10.29 0.44 -6.33
CA ARG A 173 10.29 -0.76 -5.47
C ARG A 173 10.39 -0.39 -3.98
N THR A 174 9.75 -1.16 -3.13
CA THR A 174 9.92 -1.10 -1.67
C THR A 174 11.27 -1.72 -1.30
N GLY A 175 11.95 -1.17 -0.29
CA GLY A 175 13.16 -1.82 0.24
C GLY A 175 14.48 -1.72 -0.55
N SER A 176 14.77 -0.62 -1.27
CA SER A 176 16.13 -0.37 -1.80
C SER A 176 17.23 -0.20 -0.72
N THR A 177 16.97 -0.55 0.54
CA THR A 177 17.92 -0.50 1.67
C THR A 177 17.92 -1.73 2.58
N PHE A 178 17.21 -2.82 2.27
CA PHE A 178 17.42 -4.08 2.99
C PHE A 178 18.11 -5.13 2.12
N ARG A 179 19.43 -5.03 2.03
CA ARG A 179 20.27 -6.22 1.81
C ARG A 179 20.65 -6.74 3.18
N ALA A 180 20.09 -7.89 3.58
CA ALA A 180 20.85 -8.76 4.44
C ALA A 180 22.14 -9.07 3.68
N ASP A 181 23.27 -8.57 4.15
CA ASP A 181 24.58 -8.89 3.59
C ASP A 181 24.92 -10.31 4.04
N PRO A 182 24.85 -11.33 3.16
CA PRO A 182 25.14 -12.71 3.55
C PRO A 182 26.62 -12.89 3.94
N THR A 183 27.49 -11.90 3.66
CA THR A 183 28.90 -11.93 4.07
C THR A 183 29.15 -11.43 5.49
N LYS A 184 28.14 -10.87 6.18
CA LYS A 184 28.27 -10.38 7.57
C LYS A 184 27.74 -11.32 8.64
N LEU A 185 27.30 -12.53 8.28
CA LEU A 185 26.84 -13.56 9.22
C LEU A 185 27.95 -14.46 9.77
N VAL A 186 29.23 -14.18 9.47
CA VAL A 186 30.35 -15.05 9.91
C VAL A 186 31.02 -14.59 11.21
N ASP A 187 30.70 -13.41 11.75
CA ASP A 187 31.47 -12.82 12.89
C ASP A 187 30.72 -12.76 14.24
N ILE A 188 29.79 -13.69 14.51
CA ILE A 188 29.24 -13.87 15.87
C ILE A 188 29.49 -15.31 16.32
N LEU A 189 30.76 -15.72 16.37
CA LEU A 189 31.26 -16.85 17.16
C LEU A 189 32.79 -16.92 17.10
N VAL A 190 33.47 -15.94 17.72
CA VAL A 190 34.73 -16.13 18.48
C VAL A 190 34.74 -15.14 19.64
#